data_AF-A0A5K1FW85-F1
#
_entry.id   AF-A0A5K1FW85-F1
#
_cell.length_a   1.000
_cell.length_b   1.000
_cell.length_c   1.000
_cell.angle_alpha   90.00
_cell.angle_beta   90.00
_cell.angle_gamma   90.00
#
_symmetry.space_group_name_H-M   'P 1'
#
loop_
_entity.id
_entity.type
_entity.pdbx_description
1 polymer ?
#
loop_
_entity_poly.entity_id
_entity_poly.type
_entity_poly.pdbx_seq_one_letter_code
_entity_poly.pdbx_strand_id
1 'polypeptide(L)'
;PERRPSSLKEQLALVTPLLEDLRMKREERVKQFGDIKAQIEKISGELSGYTDLNDKNAVTVDEHDLSLRKLNEYQLHLQSLQKEK
;
A
#
# COMPACT_ATOMS: atom_id res chain seq x y z
N PRO A 1 -16.37 -32.10 -17.75
CA PRO A 1 -15.94 -32.66 -16.45
C PRO A 1 -14.71 -31.91 -15.93
N GLU A 2 -14.87 -31.09 -14.88
CA GLU A 2 -13.74 -30.39 -14.27
C GLU A 2 -12.82 -31.41 -13.57
N ARG A 3 -11.64 -31.57 -14.16
CA ARG A 3 -10.40 -32.17 -13.62
C ARG A 3 -10.09 -31.75 -12.20
N ARG A 4 -10.71 -32.28 -11.14
CA ARG A 4 -10.22 -31.98 -9.78
C ARG A 4 -8.79 -32.51 -9.64
N PRO A 5 -7.82 -31.68 -9.20
CA PRO A 5 -6.43 -32.09 -9.03
C PRO A 5 -6.36 -33.28 -8.08
N SER A 6 -5.84 -34.38 -8.58
CA SER A 6 -5.90 -35.72 -7.99
C SER A 6 -4.95 -35.90 -6.80
N SER A 7 -3.84 -35.17 -6.77
CA SER A 7 -2.83 -35.25 -5.73
C SER A 7 -2.62 -33.91 -5.02
N LEU A 8 -2.15 -33.98 -3.76
CA LEU A 8 -1.75 -32.79 -2.99
C LEU A 8 -0.64 -32.00 -3.69
N LYS A 9 0.26 -32.67 -4.43
CA LYS A 9 1.32 -32.04 -5.22
C LYS A 9 0.75 -31.18 -6.36
N GLU A 10 -0.27 -31.69 -7.06
CA GLU A 10 -0.95 -30.93 -8.12
C GLU A 10 -1.74 -29.76 -7.54
N GLN A 11 -2.44 -29.96 -6.41
CA GLN A 11 -3.13 -28.87 -5.71
C GLN A 11 -2.17 -27.78 -5.27
N LEU A 12 -1.02 -28.15 -4.70
CA LEU A 12 0.02 -27.21 -4.30
C LEU A 12 0.54 -26.42 -5.51
N ALA A 13 0.85 -27.10 -6.62
CA ALA A 13 1.32 -26.45 -7.84
C ALA A 13 0.32 -25.44 -8.42
N LEU A 14 -0.98 -25.63 -8.20
CA LEU A 14 -2.02 -24.67 -8.61
C LEU A 14 -2.10 -23.45 -7.68
N VAL A 15 -1.90 -23.63 -6.36
CA VAL A 15 -2.01 -22.54 -5.38
C VAL A 15 -0.74 -21.69 -5.30
N THR A 16 0.44 -22.28 -5.53
CA THR A 16 1.73 -21.55 -5.51
C THR A 16 1.73 -20.28 -6.37
N PRO A 17 1.38 -20.31 -7.68
CA PRO A 17 1.41 -19.09 -8.50
C PRO A 17 0.41 -18.03 -8.02
N LEU A 18 -0.76 -18.45 -7.51
CA LEU A 18 -1.74 -17.53 -6.93
C LEU A 18 -1.20 -16.85 -5.67
N LEU A 19 -0.49 -17.59 -4.82
CA LEU A 19 0.11 -17.03 -3.61
C LEU A 19 1.22 -16.01 -3.95
N GLU A 20 2.07 -16.31 -4.93
CA GLU A 20 3.11 -15.35 -5.37
C GLU A 20 2.48 -14.07 -5.97
N ASP A 21 1.41 -14.20 -6.76
CA ASP A 21 0.65 -13.04 -7.26
C ASP A 21 0.06 -12.20 -6.12
N LEU A 22 -0.51 -12.85 -5.09
CA LEU A 22 -1.04 -12.16 -3.92
C LEU A 22 0.07 -11.46 -3.11
N ARG A 23 1.28 -12.04 -3.02
CA ARG A 23 2.43 -11.40 -2.38
C ARG A 23 2.88 -10.17 -3.14
N MET A 24 3.01 -10.25 -4.47
CA MET A 24 3.36 -9.09 -5.31
C MET A 24 2.32 -7.97 -5.16
N LYS A 25 1.03 -8.31 -5.18
CA LYS A 25 -0.06 -7.33 -4.96
C LYS A 25 0.00 -6.69 -3.58
N ARG A 26 0.38 -7.44 -2.54
CA ARG A 26 0.58 -6.90 -1.20
C ARG A 26 1.73 -5.90 -1.19
N GLU A 27 2.88 -6.27 -1.75
CA GLU A 27 4.07 -5.40 -1.81
C GLU A 27 3.79 -4.10 -2.58
N GLU A 28 3.12 -4.20 -3.72
CA GLU A 28 2.67 -3.03 -4.47
C GLU A 28 1.74 -2.15 -3.62
N ARG A 29 0.80 -2.75 -2.89
CA ARG A 29 -0.11 -2.02 -2.01
C ARG A 29 0.64 -1.29 -0.90
N VAL A 30 1.60 -1.95 -0.24
CA VAL A 30 2.46 -1.34 0.79
C VAL A 30 3.19 -0.13 0.23
N LYS A 31 3.77 -0.26 -0.96
CA LYS A 31 4.45 0.85 -1.64
C LYS A 31 3.50 2.03 -1.88
N GLN A 32 2.31 1.78 -2.42
CA GLN A 32 1.30 2.83 -2.64
C GLN A 32 0.95 3.60 -1.36
N PHE A 33 0.76 2.89 -0.24
CA PHE A 33 0.52 3.53 1.06
C PHE A 33 1.70 4.39 1.51
N GLY A 34 2.94 3.89 1.34
CA GLY A 34 4.15 4.63 1.68
C GLY A 34 4.27 5.92 0.87
N ASP A 35 4.08 5.84 -0.45
CA ASP A 35 4.17 6.98 -1.36
C ASP A 35 3.12 8.07 -1.06
N ILE A 36 1.89 7.67 -0.71
CA ILE A 36 0.83 8.64 -0.37
C ILE A 36 1.09 9.29 0.99
N LYS A 37 1.48 8.52 2.00
CA LYS A 37 1.80 9.06 3.32
C LYS A 37 2.98 10.04 3.26
N ALA A 38 4.04 9.71 2.50
CA ALA A 38 5.18 10.60 2.29
C ALA A 38 4.75 11.95 1.68
N GLN A 39 3.83 11.93 0.71
CA GLN A 39 3.28 13.16 0.12
C GLN A 39 2.45 13.97 1.10
N ILE A 40 1.61 13.31 1.92
CA ILE A 40 0.80 13.96 2.96
C ILE A 40 1.70 14.65 3.98
N GLU A 41 2.72 13.95 4.49
CA GLU A 41 3.67 14.49 5.48
C GLU A 41 4.44 15.68 4.91
N LYS A 42 4.91 15.56 3.66
CA LYS A 42 5.58 16.66 2.95
C LYS A 42 4.70 17.92 2.87
N ILE A 43 3.47 17.79 2.37
CA ILE A 43 2.56 18.94 2.21
C ILE A 43 2.20 19.52 3.59
N SER A 44 1.94 18.67 4.58
CA SER A 44 1.62 19.12 5.94
C SER A 44 2.79 19.86 6.60
N GLY A 45 4.03 19.42 6.35
CA GLY A 45 5.25 20.12 6.79
C GLY A 45 5.41 21.48 6.11
N GLU A 46 5.17 21.55 4.79
CA GLU A 46 5.17 22.82 4.04
C GLU A 46 4.12 23.81 4.60
N LEU A 47 2.91 23.34 4.90
CA LEU A 47 1.81 24.17 5.43
C LEU A 47 2.06 24.67 6.86
N SER A 48 2.69 23.86 7.71
CA SER A 48 2.99 24.23 9.11
C SER A 48 4.20 25.17 9.25
N GLY A 49 4.91 25.46 8.16
CA GLY A 49 6.15 26.23 8.18
C GLY A 49 7.32 25.50 8.86
N TYR A 50 7.12 24.24 9.23
CA TYR A 50 8.12 23.39 9.87
C TYR A 50 8.74 22.47 8.80
N THR A 51 9.72 22.98 8.06
CA THR A 51 10.57 22.15 7.20
C THR A 51 11.69 21.53 8.03
N ASP A 52 11.34 20.67 8.99
CA ASP A 52 12.35 19.76 9.53
C ASP A 52 12.49 18.60 8.54
N LEU A 53 13.29 18.88 7.50
CA LEU A 53 13.73 17.98 6.44
C LEU A 53 14.68 16.92 7.02
N ASN A 54 14.27 16.20 8.06
CA ASN A 54 14.94 14.97 8.38
C ASN A 54 14.31 13.88 7.50
N ASP A 55 14.82 13.81 6.27
CA ASP A 55 14.62 12.83 5.17
C ASP A 55 14.80 11.34 5.59
N LYS A 56 14.72 11.02 6.90
CA LYS A 56 15.14 9.75 7.48
C LYS A 56 14.13 9.13 8.44
N ASN A 57 13.01 9.80 8.74
CA ASN A 57 11.89 9.10 9.35
C ASN A 57 11.21 8.32 8.23
N ALA A 58 11.67 7.09 7.99
CA ALA A 58 11.04 6.18 7.06
C ALA A 58 9.53 6.17 7.35
N VAL A 59 8.74 6.65 6.39
CA VAL A 59 7.29 6.72 6.50
C VAL A 59 6.78 5.33 6.83
N THR A 60 6.33 5.14 8.07
CA THR A 60 5.90 3.83 8.52
C THR A 60 4.53 3.53 7.93
N VAL A 61 4.49 2.54 7.03
CA VAL A 61 3.23 2.02 6.52
C VAL A 61 2.63 1.14 7.61
N ASP A 62 1.38 1.43 7.96
CA ASP A 62 0.63 0.54 8.82
C ASP A 62 0.19 -0.65 7.97
N GLU A 63 0.86 -1.78 8.13
CA GLU A 63 0.56 -3.00 7.37
C GLU A 63 -0.64 -3.78 7.93
N HIS A 64 -1.29 -3.31 9.00
CA HIS A 64 -2.48 -3.95 9.56
C HIS A 64 -3.73 -3.74 8.70
N ASP A 65 -3.83 -2.62 7.97
CA ASP A 65 -4.94 -2.32 7.07
C ASP A 65 -4.47 -1.80 5.70
N LEU A 66 -4.24 -2.75 4.79
CA LEU A 66 -3.93 -2.50 3.38
C LEU A 66 -5.17 -2.51 2.48
N SER A 67 -6.36 -2.28 3.03
CA SER A 67 -7.60 -2.31 2.26
C SER A 67 -7.69 -1.16 1.24
N LEU A 68 -8.42 -1.40 0.14
CA LEU A 68 -8.70 -0.37 -0.86
C LEU A 68 -9.46 0.83 -0.26
N ARG A 69 -10.33 0.55 0.71
CA ARG A 69 -11.07 1.59 1.43
C ARG A 69 -10.09 2.53 2.11
N LYS A 70 -9.16 1.98 2.90
CA LYS A 70 -8.17 2.78 3.61
C LYS A 70 -7.26 3.55 2.66
N LEU A 71 -6.85 2.93 1.55
CA LEU A 71 -6.05 3.60 0.52
C LEU A 71 -6.80 4.81 -0.06
N ASN A 72 -8.08 4.65 -0.39
CA ASN A 72 -8.90 5.72 -0.93
C ASN A 72 -9.11 6.86 0.08
N GLU A 73 -9.25 6.55 1.36
CA GLU A 73 -9.30 7.57 2.43
C GLU A 73 -8.04 8.45 2.43
N TYR A 74 -6.85 7.85 2.32
CA TYR A 74 -5.59 8.61 2.21
C TYR A 74 -5.50 9.41 0.90
N GLN A 75 -5.95 8.85 -0.22
CA GLN A 75 -5.97 9.57 -1.51
C GLN A 75 -6.88 10.81 -1.46
N LEU A 76 -8.06 10.69 -0.85
CA LEU A 76 -8.98 11.82 -0.66
C LEU A 76 -8.38 12.88 0.27
N HIS A 77 -7.71 12.45 1.35
CA HIS A 77 -7.03 13.38 2.24
C HIS A 77 -5.91 14.14 1.53
N LEU A 78 -5.05 13.44 0.79
CA LEU A 78 -4.00 14.06 -0.03
C LEU A 78 -4.58 15.06 -1.02
N GLN A 79 -5.69 14.71 -1.69
CA GLN A 79 -6.36 15.62 -2.63
C GLN A 79 -6.92 16.87 -1.93
N SER A 80 -7.39 16.77 -0.68
CA SER A 80 -7.82 17.93 0.10
C SER A 80 -6.64 18.86 0.37
N LEU A 81 -5.53 18.33 0.89
CA LEU A 81 -4.34 19.11 1.21
C LEU A 81 -3.76 19.82 -0.01
N GLN A 82 -3.76 19.16 -1.17
CA GLN A 82 -3.31 19.76 -2.43
C GLN A 82 -4.18 20.92 -2.91
N LYS A 83 -5.45 21.01 -2.49
CA LYS A 83 -6.34 22.14 -2.82
C LYS A 83 -6.18 23.32 -1.85
N GLU A 84 -5.64 23.07 -0.66
CA GLU A 84 -5.45 24.09 0.39
C GLU A 84 -4.09 24.81 0.29
N LYS A 85 -3.15 24.27 -0.49
CA LYS A 85 -1.89 24.90 -0.87
C LYS A 85 -2.10 26.00 -1.91
#